data_AF-A0AA90QL52-F1
#
_entry.id   AF-A0AA90QL52-F1
#
_cell.length_a   1.000
_cell.length_b   1.000
_cell.length_c   1.000
_cell.angle_alpha   90.00
_cell.angle_beta   90.00
_cell.angle_gamma   90.00
#
_symmetry.space_group_name_H-M   'P 1'
#
loop_
_entity.id
_entity.type
_entity.pdbx_description
1 polymer ?
#
loop_
_entity_poly.entity_id
_entity_poly.type
_entity_poly.pdbx_seq_one_letter_code
_entity_poly.pdbx_strand_id
1 'polypeptide(L)'
;MIDLYDSASPTVASAPPHAVRSHLRAAIWFAGVILPLIALAALFVGLRWEGAVLSLTLKVYIVFIASVPLANAMLIRAVDSERLELSRPLALLHGFATGISAIFAILFLPLTPAGVLGLVVFGIGLLLLAPLLALVAALAVRRVLAGRLLHGGGAALPSAWPGALLALAIVGAMELPSVVTRVGMRMASDKAHATSTNGLRLLRYLGNEKIMQRMCSGESGFPTDLTSIVLTRRGATSAEEARAVYYRLTGTAFSAVPVASGRAAHAADGADGPQAGQETGR
;
A
#
# COMPACT_ATOMS: atom_id res chain seq x y z
N MET A 1 70.14 -36.38 8.15
CA MET A 1 70.11 -34.91 8.25
C MET A 1 70.39 -34.41 6.84
N ILE A 2 69.39 -34.21 5.98
CA ILE A 2 68.20 -33.38 6.14
C ILE A 2 67.03 -34.04 5.39
N ASP A 3 65.90 -34.17 6.07
CA ASP A 3 64.63 -34.64 5.52
C ASP A 3 64.12 -33.68 4.44
N LEU A 4 63.76 -34.22 3.27
CA LEU A 4 62.98 -33.50 2.27
C LEU A 4 61.57 -33.29 2.84
N TYR A 5 61.29 -32.07 3.26
CA TYR A 5 59.96 -31.61 3.62
C TYR A 5 59.09 -31.57 2.34
N ASP A 6 58.23 -32.57 2.21
CA ASP A 6 57.11 -32.62 1.30
C ASP A 6 56.07 -31.57 1.72
N SER A 7 56.16 -30.37 1.16
CA SER A 7 55.18 -29.30 1.38
C SER A 7 53.97 -29.51 0.46
N ALA A 8 53.17 -30.51 0.83
CA ALA A 8 51.78 -30.62 0.39
C ALA A 8 51.06 -29.30 0.73
N SER A 9 50.84 -28.47 -0.29
CA SER A 9 49.99 -27.30 -0.16
C SER A 9 48.56 -27.76 0.14
N PRO A 10 47.93 -27.34 1.25
CA PRO A 10 46.54 -27.69 1.49
C PRO A 10 45.70 -27.08 0.38
N THR A 11 45.06 -27.95 -0.38
CA THR A 11 44.05 -27.62 -1.37
C THR A 11 42.95 -26.87 -0.62
N VAL A 12 42.96 -25.55 -0.68
CA VAL A 12 41.84 -24.73 -0.23
C VAL A 12 40.71 -25.06 -1.18
N ALA A 13 39.85 -26.00 -0.76
CA ALA A 13 38.59 -26.30 -1.41
C ALA A 13 37.73 -25.03 -1.35
N SER A 14 37.86 -24.18 -2.36
CA SER A 14 37.01 -23.04 -2.59
C SER A 14 35.63 -23.59 -2.96
N ALA A 15 34.76 -23.70 -1.95
CA ALA A 15 33.35 -23.93 -2.18
C ALA A 15 32.85 -22.94 -3.24
N PRO A 16 32.09 -23.39 -4.23
CA PRO A 16 31.90 -22.59 -5.42
C PRO A 16 31.04 -21.32 -5.18
N PRO A 17 31.45 -20.15 -5.73
CA PRO A 17 30.69 -18.90 -5.61
C PRO A 17 29.35 -18.90 -6.37
N HIS A 18 29.01 -19.96 -7.11
CA HIS A 18 27.81 -20.04 -7.94
C HIS A 18 26.56 -20.52 -7.18
N ALA A 19 26.69 -21.40 -6.18
CA ALA A 19 25.53 -21.90 -5.42
C ALA A 19 24.91 -20.80 -4.54
N VAL A 20 25.73 -19.98 -3.86
CA VAL A 20 25.23 -18.85 -3.06
C VAL A 20 24.52 -17.80 -3.95
N ARG A 21 24.98 -17.63 -5.20
CA ARG A 21 24.36 -16.73 -6.18
C ARG A 21 23.00 -17.23 -6.67
N SER A 22 22.79 -18.53 -6.82
CA SER A 22 21.50 -19.09 -7.27
C SER A 22 20.43 -19.00 -6.19
N HIS A 23 20.75 -19.32 -4.93
CA HIS A 23 19.81 -19.20 -3.81
C HIS A 23 19.39 -17.75 -3.55
N LEU A 24 20.35 -16.81 -3.59
CA LEU A 24 20.06 -15.39 -3.45
C LEU A 24 19.12 -14.90 -4.57
N ARG A 25 19.34 -15.37 -5.81
CA ARG A 25 18.49 -15.04 -6.96
C ARG A 25 17.08 -15.59 -6.79
N ALA A 26 16.93 -16.84 -6.35
CA ALA A 26 15.63 -17.44 -6.07
C ALA A 26 14.88 -16.67 -4.96
N ALA A 27 15.57 -16.29 -3.89
CA ALA A 27 15.01 -15.48 -2.81
C ALA A 27 14.53 -14.11 -3.30
N ILE A 28 15.32 -13.44 -4.15
CA ILE A 28 14.96 -12.16 -4.77
C ILE A 28 13.73 -12.30 -5.68
N TRP A 29 13.65 -13.35 -6.50
CA TRP A 29 12.47 -13.63 -7.33
C TRP A 29 11.22 -13.86 -6.49
N PHE A 30 11.36 -14.68 -5.45
CA PHE A 30 10.26 -15.00 -4.56
C PHE A 30 9.75 -13.75 -3.82
N ALA A 31 10.65 -13.02 -3.16
CA ALA A 31 10.32 -11.82 -2.39
C ALA A 31 9.86 -10.64 -3.26
N GLY A 32 10.49 -10.45 -4.42
CA GLY A 32 10.29 -9.29 -5.28
C GLY A 32 9.16 -9.42 -6.29
N VAL A 33 8.75 -10.64 -6.65
CA VAL A 33 7.79 -10.90 -7.73
C VAL A 33 6.68 -11.83 -7.30
N ILE A 34 7.01 -13.05 -6.87
CA ILE A 34 5.99 -14.09 -6.60
C ILE A 34 5.11 -13.68 -5.42
N LEU A 35 5.73 -13.30 -4.30
CA LEU A 35 5.01 -12.96 -3.07
C LEU A 35 4.09 -11.73 -3.25
N PRO A 36 4.52 -10.62 -3.89
CA PRO A 36 3.62 -9.49 -4.21
C PRO A 36 2.46 -9.87 -5.14
N LEU A 37 2.68 -10.78 -6.10
CA LEU A 37 1.60 -11.28 -6.96
C LEU A 37 0.59 -12.12 -6.18
N ILE A 38 1.05 -12.96 -5.25
CA ILE A 38 0.18 -13.72 -4.34
C ILE A 38 -0.62 -12.76 -3.45
N ALA A 39 0.03 -11.75 -2.87
CA ALA A 39 -0.64 -10.74 -2.05
C ALA A 39 -1.71 -9.97 -2.85
N LEU A 40 -1.41 -9.63 -4.11
CA LEU A 40 -2.37 -8.98 -5.00
C LEU A 40 -3.55 -9.89 -5.35
N ALA A 41 -3.29 -11.17 -5.63
CA ALA A 41 -4.35 -12.15 -5.88
C ALA A 41 -5.25 -12.35 -4.66
N ALA A 42 -4.66 -12.43 -3.46
CA ALA A 42 -5.40 -12.52 -2.21
C ALA A 42 -6.28 -11.27 -1.98
N LEU A 43 -5.78 -10.07 -2.30
CA LEU A 43 -6.57 -8.84 -2.26
C LEU A 43 -7.78 -8.94 -3.21
N PHE A 44 -7.60 -9.39 -4.45
CA PHE A 44 -8.70 -9.57 -5.39
C PHE A 44 -9.74 -10.57 -4.89
N VAL A 45 -9.30 -11.71 -4.35
CA VAL A 45 -10.20 -12.73 -3.78
C VAL A 45 -11.02 -12.14 -2.63
N GLY A 46 -10.38 -11.41 -1.71
CA GLY A 46 -11.06 -10.74 -0.60
C GLY A 46 -12.11 -9.73 -1.08
N LEU A 47 -11.76 -8.88 -2.05
CA LEU A 47 -12.69 -7.91 -2.64
C LEU A 47 -13.91 -8.57 -3.30
N ARG A 48 -13.71 -9.72 -3.96
CA ARG A 48 -14.79 -10.48 -4.60
C ARG A 48 -15.69 -11.18 -3.58
N TRP A 49 -15.09 -11.74 -2.53
CA TRP A 49 -15.83 -12.40 -1.46
C TRP A 49 -16.79 -11.45 -0.74
N GLU A 50 -16.35 -10.21 -0.51
CA GLU A 50 -17.18 -9.19 0.14
C GLU A 50 -18.19 -8.50 -0.79
N GLY A 51 -18.20 -8.85 -2.08
CA GLY A 51 -19.03 -8.17 -3.08
C GLY A 51 -18.66 -6.69 -3.25
N ALA A 52 -17.42 -6.31 -2.95
CA ALA A 52 -16.99 -4.91 -2.95
C ALA A 52 -16.90 -4.36 -4.38
N VAL A 53 -17.52 -3.21 -4.61
CA VAL A 53 -17.37 -2.47 -5.87
C VAL A 53 -16.05 -1.68 -5.81
N LEU A 54 -15.16 -1.90 -6.79
CA LEU A 54 -13.87 -1.23 -6.83
C LEU A 54 -14.04 0.29 -7.05
N SER A 55 -13.64 1.08 -6.05
CA SER A 55 -13.50 2.53 -6.20
C SER A 55 -12.39 2.88 -7.19
N LEU A 56 -12.47 4.08 -7.79
CA LEU A 56 -11.44 4.56 -8.72
C LEU A 56 -10.05 4.60 -8.05
N THR A 57 -9.98 5.11 -6.82
CA THR A 57 -8.75 5.19 -6.02
C THR A 57 -8.13 3.79 -5.82
N LEU A 58 -8.94 2.79 -5.46
CA LEU A 58 -8.45 1.43 -5.26
C LEU A 58 -7.91 0.81 -6.55
N LYS A 59 -8.56 1.05 -7.70
CA LYS A 59 -8.05 0.58 -9.01
C LYS A 59 -6.67 1.16 -9.32
N VAL A 60 -6.48 2.45 -9.05
CA VAL A 60 -5.19 3.11 -9.24
C VAL A 60 -4.13 2.49 -8.32
N TYR A 61 -4.45 2.24 -7.04
CA TYR A 61 -3.53 1.56 -6.14
C TYR A 61 -3.18 0.13 -6.58
N ILE A 62 -4.15 -0.63 -7.09
CA ILE A 62 -3.91 -1.96 -7.67
C ILE A 62 -2.91 -1.89 -8.82
N VAL A 63 -3.05 -0.91 -9.72
CA VAL A 63 -2.10 -0.70 -10.83
C VAL A 63 -0.72 -0.35 -10.30
N PHE A 64 -0.63 0.52 -9.29
CA PHE A 64 0.66 0.86 -8.67
C PHE A 64 1.31 -0.35 -7.99
N ILE A 65 0.54 -1.13 -7.22
CA ILE A 65 1.04 -2.35 -6.56
C ILE A 65 1.50 -3.37 -7.60
N ALA A 66 0.75 -3.55 -8.70
CA ALA A 66 1.11 -4.47 -9.78
C ALA A 66 2.37 -4.03 -10.56
N SER A 67 2.65 -2.72 -10.60
CA SER A 67 3.87 -2.21 -11.23
C SER A 67 5.15 -2.66 -10.52
N VAL A 68 5.08 -2.96 -9.22
CA VAL A 68 6.23 -3.38 -8.39
C VAL A 68 6.80 -4.75 -8.81
N PRO A 69 6.03 -5.86 -8.80
CA PRO A 69 6.55 -7.15 -9.25
C PRO A 69 6.96 -7.13 -10.72
N LEU A 70 6.27 -6.35 -11.56
CA LEU A 70 6.63 -6.17 -12.97
C LEU A 70 8.02 -5.52 -13.12
N ALA A 71 8.25 -4.38 -12.47
CA ALA A 71 9.53 -3.68 -12.53
C ALA A 71 10.67 -4.51 -11.93
N ASN A 72 10.41 -5.23 -10.83
CA ASN A 72 11.37 -6.15 -10.23
C ASN A 72 11.72 -7.29 -11.19
N ALA A 73 10.73 -7.93 -11.82
CA ALA A 73 10.96 -9.01 -12.78
C ALA A 73 11.77 -8.54 -14.00
N MET A 74 11.45 -7.36 -14.54
CA MET A 74 12.21 -6.78 -15.66
C MET A 74 13.65 -6.47 -15.28
N LEU A 75 13.89 -5.93 -14.07
CA LEU A 75 15.25 -5.62 -13.63
C LEU A 75 16.06 -6.89 -13.35
N ILE A 76 15.45 -7.93 -12.76
CA ILE A 76 16.13 -9.22 -12.56
C ILE A 76 16.53 -9.84 -13.91
N ARG A 77 15.63 -9.81 -14.91
CA ARG A 77 15.96 -10.26 -16.27
C ARG A 77 17.08 -9.44 -16.90
N ALA A 78 17.11 -8.13 -16.68
CA ALA A 78 18.18 -7.27 -17.19
C ALA A 78 19.55 -7.58 -16.57
N VAL A 79 19.59 -8.09 -15.33
CA VAL A 79 20.83 -8.57 -14.70
C VAL A 79 21.33 -9.86 -15.36
N ASP A 80 20.45 -10.67 -15.94
CA ASP A 80 20.80 -11.93 -16.60
C ASP A 80 21.28 -11.73 -18.05
N SER A 81 20.95 -10.60 -18.67
CA SER A 81 21.42 -10.25 -20.00
C SER A 81 22.93 -9.95 -19.99
N GLU A 82 23.66 -10.50 -20.98
CA GLU A 82 25.09 -10.22 -21.17
C GLU A 82 25.36 -8.73 -21.50
N ARG A 83 24.37 -8.06 -22.08
CA ARG A 83 24.39 -6.61 -22.34
C ARG A 83 23.87 -5.87 -21.10
N LEU A 84 24.79 -5.38 -20.27
CA LEU A 84 24.46 -4.54 -19.11
C LEU A 84 24.12 -3.10 -19.53
N GLU A 85 23.13 -2.93 -20.39
CA GLU A 85 22.61 -1.61 -20.75
C GLU A 85 21.23 -1.42 -20.12
N LEU A 86 21.18 -0.71 -18.99
CA LEU A 86 19.92 -0.35 -18.38
C LEU A 86 19.36 0.89 -19.10
N SER A 87 18.27 0.70 -19.84
CA SER A 87 17.59 1.81 -20.51
C SER A 87 17.04 2.81 -19.49
N ARG A 88 17.10 4.11 -19.82
CA ARG A 88 16.55 5.19 -18.97
C ARG A 88 15.08 4.97 -18.58
N PRO A 89 14.19 4.51 -19.48
CA PRO A 89 12.81 4.20 -19.12
C PRO A 89 12.69 3.08 -18.08
N LEU A 90 13.53 2.04 -18.17
CA LEU A 90 13.52 0.95 -17.20
C LEU A 90 14.01 1.40 -15.83
N ALA A 91 15.03 2.28 -15.78
CA ALA A 91 15.49 2.88 -14.53
C ALA A 91 14.43 3.78 -13.88
N LEU A 92 13.66 4.53 -14.67
CA LEU A 92 12.54 5.34 -14.18
C LEU A 92 11.39 4.47 -13.67
N LEU A 93 11.01 3.43 -14.41
CA LEU A 93 9.97 2.47 -14.00
C LEU A 93 10.36 1.75 -12.71
N HIS A 94 11.60 1.30 -12.59
CA HIS A 94 12.11 0.70 -11.37
C HIS A 94 12.16 1.69 -10.20
N GLY A 95 12.56 2.94 -10.47
CA GLY A 95 12.48 4.02 -9.48
C GLY A 95 11.06 4.26 -8.97
N PHE A 96 10.09 4.33 -9.89
CA PHE A 96 8.68 4.47 -9.58
C PHE A 96 8.18 3.30 -8.71
N ALA A 97 8.42 2.07 -9.14
CA ALA A 97 8.09 0.87 -8.37
C ALA A 97 8.74 0.84 -6.99
N THR A 98 10.00 1.26 -6.88
CA THR A 98 10.71 1.38 -5.59
C THR A 98 10.04 2.41 -4.68
N GLY A 99 9.64 3.56 -5.24
CA GLY A 99 8.89 4.59 -4.50
C GLY A 99 7.54 4.09 -3.99
N ILE A 100 6.75 3.43 -4.84
CA ILE A 100 5.49 2.80 -4.43
C ILE A 100 5.72 1.77 -3.33
N SER A 101 6.69 0.87 -3.52
CA SER A 101 7.02 -0.16 -2.53
C SER A 101 7.45 0.45 -1.19
N ALA A 102 8.21 1.55 -1.21
CA ALA A 102 8.60 2.27 0.00
C ALA A 102 7.41 2.89 0.74
N ILE A 103 6.46 3.51 0.01
CA ILE A 103 5.24 4.07 0.60
C ILE A 103 4.43 2.97 1.29
N PHE A 104 4.19 1.85 0.61
CA PHE A 104 3.44 0.72 1.20
C PHE A 104 4.22 0.04 2.33
N ALA A 105 5.54 -0.09 2.24
CA ALA A 105 6.36 -0.63 3.32
C ALA A 105 6.26 0.24 4.59
N ILE A 106 6.29 1.57 4.46
CA ILE A 106 6.09 2.50 5.59
C ILE A 106 4.68 2.35 6.16
N LEU A 107 3.66 2.23 5.31
CA LEU A 107 2.27 2.06 5.73
C LEU A 107 2.06 0.75 6.51
N PHE A 108 2.72 -0.33 6.10
CA PHE A 108 2.62 -1.64 6.73
C PHE A 108 3.60 -1.84 7.89
N LEU A 109 4.52 -0.89 8.12
CA LEU A 109 5.51 -0.97 9.20
C LEU A 109 4.87 -1.14 10.58
N PRO A 110 3.80 -0.39 10.97
CA PRO A 110 3.14 -0.58 12.27
C PRO A 110 2.45 -1.94 12.39
N LEU A 111 2.11 -2.58 11.27
CA LEU A 111 1.48 -3.90 11.20
C LEU A 111 2.52 -5.03 11.15
N THR A 112 3.81 -4.71 10.98
CA THR A 112 4.89 -5.71 10.88
C THR A 112 4.94 -6.67 12.07
N PRO A 113 4.78 -6.24 13.35
CA PRO A 113 4.74 -7.18 14.47
C PRO A 113 3.62 -8.22 14.33
N ALA A 114 2.42 -7.79 13.91
CA ALA A 114 1.30 -8.70 13.65
C ALA A 114 1.57 -9.62 12.45
N GLY A 115 2.27 -9.12 11.43
CA GLY A 115 2.70 -9.92 10.29
C GLY A 115 3.72 -10.98 10.67
N VAL A 116 4.70 -10.65 11.52
CA VAL A 116 5.66 -11.64 12.04
C VAL A 116 4.95 -12.69 12.88
N LEU A 117 4.03 -12.28 13.76
CA LEU A 117 3.24 -13.22 14.56
C LEU A 117 2.37 -14.13 13.67
N GLY A 118 1.66 -13.55 12.69
CA GLY A 118 0.84 -14.31 11.75
C GLY A 118 1.65 -15.24 10.85
N LEU A 119 2.92 -14.91 10.58
CA LEU A 119 3.85 -15.78 9.86
C LEU A 119 4.22 -16.99 10.71
N VAL A 120 4.57 -16.78 11.98
CA VAL A 120 4.97 -17.84 12.90
C VAL A 120 3.80 -18.79 13.23
N VAL A 121 2.59 -18.27 13.37
CA VAL A 121 1.43 -19.07 13.79
C VAL A 121 0.69 -19.73 12.62
N PHE A 122 0.48 -19.00 11.52
CA PHE A 122 -0.40 -19.43 10.42
C PHE A 122 0.27 -19.44 9.04
N GLY A 123 1.51 -18.95 8.90
CA GLY A 123 2.19 -18.77 7.62
C GLY A 123 1.67 -17.61 6.76
N ILE A 124 0.47 -17.09 7.02
CA ILE A 124 -0.21 -16.03 6.24
C ILE A 124 0.47 -14.66 6.43
N GLY A 125 1.20 -14.46 7.53
CA GLY A 125 1.86 -13.19 7.81
C GLY A 125 2.86 -12.73 6.76
N LEU A 126 3.34 -13.65 5.91
CA LEU A 126 4.19 -13.32 4.76
C LEU A 126 3.52 -12.34 3.79
N LEU A 127 2.18 -12.41 3.64
CA LEU A 127 1.42 -11.49 2.78
C LEU A 127 1.47 -10.07 3.34
N LEU A 128 1.45 -9.92 4.66
CA LEU A 128 1.53 -8.62 5.31
C LEU A 128 2.94 -8.01 5.21
N LEU A 129 3.96 -8.86 5.12
CA LEU A 129 5.35 -8.45 4.92
C LEU A 129 5.71 -8.25 3.44
N ALA A 130 4.81 -8.56 2.50
CA ALA A 130 5.11 -8.54 1.06
C ALA A 130 5.65 -7.19 0.55
N PRO A 131 5.10 -6.01 0.93
CA PRO A 131 5.65 -4.73 0.47
C PRO A 131 7.07 -4.48 0.94
N LEU A 132 7.38 -4.84 2.20
CA LEU A 132 8.71 -4.69 2.78
C LEU A 132 9.72 -5.60 2.07
N LEU A 133 9.35 -6.87 1.85
CA LEU A 133 10.20 -7.84 1.15
C LEU A 133 10.42 -7.46 -0.31
N ALA A 134 9.39 -6.92 -0.98
CA ALA A 134 9.51 -6.41 -2.34
C ALA A 134 10.46 -5.21 -2.45
N LEU A 135 10.43 -4.30 -1.47
CA LEU A 135 11.38 -3.18 -1.40
C LEU A 135 12.82 -3.67 -1.20
N VAL A 136 13.03 -4.62 -0.27
CA VAL A 136 14.36 -5.20 -0.03
C VAL A 136 14.87 -5.89 -1.30
N ALA A 137 14.02 -6.65 -1.99
CA ALA A 137 14.38 -7.28 -3.26
C ALA A 137 14.74 -6.26 -4.35
N ALA A 138 13.95 -5.18 -4.50
CA ALA A 138 14.22 -4.11 -5.45
C ALA A 138 15.60 -3.46 -5.22
N LEU A 139 15.90 -3.11 -3.96
CA LEU A 139 17.19 -2.53 -3.58
C LEU A 139 18.35 -3.51 -3.76
N ALA A 140 18.14 -4.79 -3.44
CA ALA A 140 19.14 -5.84 -3.61
C ALA A 140 19.51 -6.02 -5.10
N VAL A 141 18.52 -6.13 -5.99
CA VAL A 141 18.76 -6.26 -7.44
C VAL A 141 19.52 -5.05 -7.97
N ARG A 142 19.11 -3.84 -7.57
CA ARG A 142 19.78 -2.61 -8.01
C ARG A 142 21.23 -2.53 -7.54
N ARG A 143 21.53 -2.99 -6.32
CA ARG A 143 22.91 -3.09 -5.81
C ARG A 143 23.74 -4.12 -6.58
N VAL A 144 23.16 -5.29 -6.89
CA VAL A 144 23.84 -6.32 -7.70
C VAL A 144 24.17 -5.77 -9.09
N LEU A 145 23.23 -5.08 -9.74
CA LEU A 145 23.43 -4.49 -11.06
C LEU A 145 24.50 -3.39 -11.03
N ALA A 146 24.43 -2.47 -10.06
CA ALA A 146 25.45 -1.43 -9.89
C ALA A 146 26.84 -2.04 -9.65
N GLY A 147 26.94 -3.08 -8.84
CA GLY A 147 28.18 -3.81 -8.63
C GLY A 147 28.75 -4.40 -9.92
N ARG A 148 27.93 -5.04 -10.75
CA ARG A 148 28.39 -5.60 -12.03
C ARG A 148 28.85 -4.55 -13.02
N LEU A 149 28.16 -3.40 -13.10
CA LEU A 149 28.58 -2.30 -13.97
C LEU A 149 29.93 -1.71 -13.56
N LEU A 150 30.14 -1.52 -12.26
CA LEU A 150 31.41 -1.01 -11.73
C LEU A 150 32.57 -1.98 -12.03
N HIS A 151 32.37 -3.29 -11.89
CA HIS A 151 33.41 -4.29 -12.19
C HIS A 151 33.62 -4.49 -13.70
N GLY A 152 32.58 -4.30 -14.51
CA GLY A 152 32.64 -4.45 -15.97
C GLY A 152 33.17 -3.22 -16.72
N GLY A 153 33.61 -2.17 -16.03
CA GLY A 153 34.06 -0.91 -16.64
C GLY A 153 32.95 -0.15 -17.38
N GLY A 154 31.68 -0.47 -17.10
CA GLY A 154 30.52 0.09 -17.78
C GLY A 154 30.14 1.49 -17.27
N ALA A 155 29.21 2.14 -17.98
CA ALA A 155 28.67 3.44 -17.59
C ALA A 155 27.93 3.39 -16.23
N ALA A 156 27.86 4.53 -15.55
CA ALA A 156 27.12 4.66 -14.30
C ALA A 156 25.63 4.33 -14.48
N LEU A 157 25.05 3.66 -13.49
CA LEU A 157 23.64 3.28 -13.53
C LEU A 157 22.74 4.53 -13.57
N PRO A 158 21.74 4.60 -14.47
CA PRO A 158 20.84 5.75 -14.51
C PRO A 158 20.15 5.98 -13.16
N SER A 159 19.89 7.25 -12.86
CA SER A 159 19.26 7.64 -11.60
C SER A 159 17.80 7.15 -11.56
N ALA A 160 17.46 6.41 -10.50
CA ALA A 160 16.10 5.92 -10.25
C ALA A 160 15.28 6.89 -9.37
N TRP A 161 15.95 7.88 -8.73
CA TRP A 161 15.28 8.83 -7.84
C TRP A 161 14.16 9.65 -8.51
N PRO A 162 14.23 10.04 -9.80
CA PRO A 162 13.12 10.80 -10.40
C PRO A 162 11.84 9.96 -10.49
N GLY A 163 11.96 8.66 -10.75
CA GLY A 163 10.82 7.75 -10.72
C GLY A 163 10.22 7.63 -9.32
N ALA A 164 11.06 7.53 -8.29
CA ALA A 164 10.61 7.47 -6.89
C ALA A 164 9.91 8.77 -6.46
N LEU A 165 10.44 9.93 -6.87
CA LEU A 165 9.82 11.23 -6.59
C LEU A 165 8.48 11.37 -7.33
N LEU A 166 8.37 10.87 -8.57
CA LEU A 166 7.11 10.82 -9.31
C LEU A 166 6.06 9.96 -8.59
N ALA A 167 6.44 8.79 -8.08
CA ALA A 167 5.55 7.95 -7.27
C ALA A 167 5.04 8.69 -6.03
N LEU A 168 5.94 9.37 -5.31
CA LEU A 168 5.60 10.17 -4.13
C LEU A 168 4.67 11.33 -4.48
N ALA A 169 4.93 12.05 -5.58
CA ALA A 169 4.11 13.17 -6.04
C ALA A 169 2.70 12.71 -6.39
N ILE A 170 2.55 11.59 -7.12
CA ILE A 170 1.24 11.07 -7.53
C ILE A 170 0.43 10.60 -6.32
N VAL A 171 1.02 9.77 -5.45
CA VAL A 171 0.33 9.30 -4.24
C VAL A 171 0.01 10.47 -3.31
N GLY A 172 0.96 11.39 -3.12
CA GLY A 172 0.75 12.59 -2.33
C GLY A 172 -0.41 13.43 -2.84
N ALA A 173 -0.49 13.68 -4.15
CA ALA A 173 -1.59 14.41 -4.77
C ALA A 173 -2.95 13.70 -4.61
N MET A 174 -2.97 12.36 -4.70
CA MET A 174 -4.19 11.57 -4.51
C MET A 174 -4.68 11.56 -3.07
N GLU A 175 -3.78 11.49 -2.09
CA GLU A 175 -4.13 11.47 -0.66
C GLU A 175 -4.36 12.88 -0.09
N LEU A 176 -3.88 13.94 -0.76
CA LEU A 176 -3.96 15.31 -0.28
C LEU A 176 -5.38 15.73 0.14
N PRO A 177 -6.45 15.50 -0.66
CA PRO A 177 -7.80 15.88 -0.25
C PRO A 177 -8.26 15.16 1.03
N SER A 178 -7.85 13.90 1.21
CA SER A 178 -8.21 13.10 2.38
C SER A 178 -7.47 13.58 3.63
N VAL A 179 -6.16 13.84 3.52
CA VAL A 179 -5.35 14.46 4.60
C VAL A 179 -5.94 15.79 5.01
N VAL A 180 -6.13 16.69 4.05
CA VAL A 180 -6.57 18.07 4.31
C VAL A 180 -7.94 18.09 4.94
N THR A 181 -8.88 17.29 4.44
CA THR A 181 -10.23 17.20 5.03
C THR A 181 -10.18 16.66 6.45
N ARG A 182 -9.44 15.57 6.71
CA ARG A 182 -9.40 14.96 8.04
C ARG A 182 -8.68 15.83 9.07
N VAL A 183 -7.59 16.50 8.68
CA VAL A 183 -6.90 17.49 9.52
C VAL A 183 -7.80 18.70 9.78
N GLY A 184 -8.46 19.22 8.74
CA GLY A 184 -9.39 20.34 8.86
C GLY A 184 -10.56 20.05 9.79
N MET A 185 -11.15 18.86 9.71
CA MET A 185 -12.23 18.41 10.61
C MET A 185 -11.77 18.32 12.06
N ARG A 186 -10.58 17.77 12.31
CA ARG A 186 -10.01 17.68 13.65
C ARG A 186 -9.68 19.06 14.23
N MET A 187 -9.14 19.96 13.41
CA MET A 187 -8.89 21.34 13.83
C MET A 187 -10.20 22.06 14.13
N ALA A 188 -11.22 21.88 13.29
CA ALA A 188 -12.54 22.49 13.45
C ALA A 188 -13.29 21.99 14.70
N SER A 189 -13.06 20.74 15.13
CA SER A 189 -13.63 20.15 16.36
C SER A 189 -12.85 20.49 17.63
N ASP A 190 -11.72 21.20 17.55
CA ASP A 190 -10.94 21.61 18.72
C ASP A 190 -11.69 22.67 19.56
N LYS A 191 -11.51 22.63 20.88
CA LYS A 191 -12.11 23.58 21.83
C LYS A 191 -11.48 24.97 21.72
N ALA A 192 -10.24 25.07 21.26
CA ALA A 192 -9.57 26.35 21.07
C ALA A 192 -10.16 27.10 19.87
N HIS A 193 -10.75 28.28 20.13
CA HIS A 193 -11.39 29.09 19.08
C HIS A 193 -10.48 29.40 17.89
N ALA A 194 -9.19 29.70 18.14
CA ALA A 194 -8.21 29.99 17.09
C ALA A 194 -7.90 28.78 16.19
N THR A 195 -7.89 27.57 16.75
CA THR A 195 -7.68 26.33 15.99
C THR A 195 -8.93 25.97 15.19
N SER A 196 -10.11 26.12 15.79
CA SER A 196 -11.38 25.82 15.17
C SER A 196 -11.68 26.69 13.95
N THR A 197 -11.46 28.01 14.05
CA THR A 197 -11.67 28.94 12.93
C THR A 197 -10.72 28.66 11.75
N ASN A 198 -9.46 28.33 12.03
CA ASN A 198 -8.49 27.92 11.01
C ASN A 198 -8.90 26.60 10.34
N GLY A 199 -9.38 25.62 11.11
CA GLY A 199 -9.93 24.37 10.58
C GLY A 199 -11.09 24.61 9.63
N LEU A 200 -12.06 25.44 10.03
CA LEU A 200 -13.18 25.83 9.17
C LEU A 200 -12.72 26.55 7.89
N ARG A 201 -11.74 27.45 7.99
CA ARG A 201 -11.19 28.14 6.82
C ARG A 201 -10.54 27.16 5.84
N LEU A 202 -9.75 26.22 6.36
CA LEU A 202 -9.12 25.17 5.55
C LEU A 202 -10.17 24.32 4.81
N LEU A 203 -11.22 23.90 5.52
CA LEU A 203 -12.32 23.11 4.95
C LEU A 203 -13.09 23.88 3.87
N ARG A 204 -13.25 25.21 3.99
CA ARG A 204 -13.92 26.02 2.96
C ARG A 204 -13.15 26.06 1.64
N TYR A 205 -11.83 26.08 1.68
CA TYR A 205 -11.01 26.20 0.47
C TYR A 205 -10.60 24.84 -0.13
N LEU A 206 -10.33 23.85 0.71
CA LEU A 206 -9.68 22.60 0.29
C LEU A 206 -10.41 21.34 0.79
N GLY A 207 -11.53 21.48 1.51
CA GLY A 207 -12.30 20.36 2.02
C GLY A 207 -13.01 19.59 0.91
N ASN A 208 -13.07 18.26 1.05
CA ASN A 208 -13.82 17.40 0.14
C ASN A 208 -15.15 16.98 0.79
N GLU A 209 -16.26 17.42 0.20
CA GLU A 209 -17.60 17.17 0.73
C GLU A 209 -17.93 15.68 0.88
N LYS A 210 -17.56 14.83 -0.08
CA LYS A 210 -17.85 13.39 -0.03
C LYS A 210 -17.15 12.72 1.15
N ILE A 211 -15.93 13.15 1.47
CA ILE A 211 -15.17 12.65 2.61
C ILE A 211 -15.81 13.11 3.92
N MET A 212 -16.26 14.37 3.99
CA MET A 212 -16.98 14.91 5.16
C MET A 212 -18.29 14.16 5.42
N GLN A 213 -19.09 13.91 4.39
CA GLN A 213 -20.34 13.15 4.50
C GLN A 213 -20.08 11.72 5.00
N ARG A 214 -19.07 11.03 4.48
CA ARG A 214 -18.70 9.68 4.95
C ARG A 214 -18.33 9.67 6.44
N MET A 215 -17.63 10.70 6.92
CA MET A 215 -17.33 10.85 8.35
C MET A 215 -18.59 11.13 9.18
N CYS A 216 -19.56 11.90 8.66
CA CYS A 216 -20.84 12.16 9.33
C CYS A 216 -21.74 10.91 9.39
N SER A 217 -21.69 10.05 8.37
CA SER A 217 -22.42 8.77 8.36
C SER A 217 -21.89 7.78 9.39
N GLY A 218 -20.65 7.95 9.86
CA GLY A 218 -19.98 6.94 10.69
C GLY A 218 -19.68 5.65 9.93
N GLU A 219 -19.75 5.67 8.59
CA GLU A 219 -19.51 4.49 7.75
C GLU A 219 -18.03 4.07 7.86
N SER A 220 -17.78 3.03 8.65
CA SER A 220 -16.51 2.30 8.70
C SER A 220 -16.41 1.31 7.53
N GLY A 221 -16.62 1.77 6.31
CA GLY A 221 -16.35 0.96 5.11
C GLY A 221 -14.86 0.61 5.00
N PHE A 222 -14.53 -0.38 4.16
CA PHE A 222 -13.13 -0.72 3.85
C PHE A 222 -12.33 0.56 3.56
N PRO A 223 -11.18 0.77 4.22
CA PRO A 223 -10.42 2.01 4.06
C PRO A 223 -9.98 2.14 2.60
N THR A 224 -10.60 3.04 1.85
CA THR A 224 -10.26 3.28 0.44
C THR A 224 -9.03 4.15 0.26
N ASP A 225 -8.57 4.79 1.34
CA ASP A 225 -7.53 5.81 1.36
C ASP A 225 -6.47 5.43 2.40
N LEU A 226 -5.19 5.60 2.08
CA LEU A 226 -4.06 5.20 2.94
C LEU A 226 -4.06 5.97 4.27
N THR A 227 -4.49 7.22 4.20
CA THR A 227 -4.60 8.14 5.34
C THR A 227 -5.60 7.67 6.39
N SER A 228 -6.68 6.99 6.00
CA SER A 228 -7.62 6.40 6.94
C SER A 228 -6.93 5.36 7.83
N ILE A 229 -6.07 4.52 7.25
CA ILE A 229 -5.35 3.47 7.99
C ILE A 229 -4.37 4.09 9.01
N VAL A 230 -3.66 5.14 8.63
CA VAL A 230 -2.65 5.79 9.50
C VAL A 230 -3.30 6.66 10.58
N LEU A 231 -4.28 7.47 10.23
CA LEU A 231 -4.86 8.49 11.13
C LEU A 231 -5.92 7.93 12.09
N THR A 232 -6.50 6.76 11.82
CA THR A 232 -7.45 6.11 12.74
C THR A 232 -6.81 5.81 14.10
N ARG A 233 -5.49 5.70 14.17
CA ARG A 233 -4.75 5.48 15.42
C ARG A 233 -4.65 6.74 16.33
N ARG A 234 -4.99 7.94 15.84
CA ARG A 234 -4.64 9.22 16.52
C ARG A 234 -5.82 10.03 17.07
N GLY A 235 -6.93 9.37 17.39
CA GLY A 235 -8.17 9.98 17.86
C GLY A 235 -9.05 10.38 16.69
N ALA A 236 -10.04 9.53 16.38
CA ALA A 236 -11.02 9.82 15.34
C ALA A 236 -12.00 10.89 15.85
N THR A 237 -12.27 11.90 15.02
CA THR A 237 -13.41 12.80 15.22
C THR A 237 -14.68 11.95 15.22
N SER A 238 -15.51 12.07 16.25
CA SER A 238 -16.76 11.30 16.33
C SER A 238 -17.71 11.70 15.21
N ALA A 239 -18.66 10.83 14.87
CA ALA A 239 -19.66 11.15 13.85
C ALA A 239 -20.49 12.38 14.26
N GLU A 240 -20.74 12.56 15.56
CA GLU A 240 -21.45 13.70 16.12
C GLU A 240 -20.65 15.00 15.96
N GLU A 241 -19.36 14.98 16.29
CA GLU A 241 -18.47 16.14 16.08
C GLU A 241 -18.36 16.48 14.59
N ALA A 242 -18.27 15.47 13.72
CA ALA A 242 -18.23 15.67 12.29
C ALA A 242 -19.51 16.34 11.76
N ARG A 243 -20.69 15.91 12.22
CA ARG A 243 -21.98 16.53 11.87
C ARG A 243 -22.07 17.97 12.34
N ALA A 244 -21.57 18.27 13.54
CA ALA A 244 -21.55 19.63 14.09
C ALA A 244 -20.62 20.54 13.26
N VAL A 245 -19.45 20.07 12.87
CA VAL A 245 -18.53 20.81 11.98
C VAL A 245 -19.14 21.00 10.60
N TYR A 246 -19.78 19.97 10.02
CA TYR A 246 -20.45 20.06 8.72
C TYR A 246 -21.53 21.14 8.74
N TYR A 247 -22.41 21.13 9.76
CA TYR A 247 -23.44 22.16 9.91
C TYR A 247 -22.87 23.59 10.00
N ARG A 248 -21.77 23.79 10.73
CA ARG A 248 -21.09 25.10 10.81
C ARG A 248 -20.49 25.54 9.47
N LEU A 249 -20.13 24.59 8.61
CA LEU A 249 -19.50 24.85 7.32
C LEU A 249 -20.54 25.16 6.23
N THR A 250 -21.60 24.35 6.14
CA THR A 250 -22.59 24.39 5.06
C THR A 250 -23.89 25.09 5.44
N GLY A 251 -24.18 25.24 6.73
CA GLY A 251 -25.47 25.71 7.24
C GLY A 251 -26.61 24.69 7.11
N THR A 252 -26.33 23.50 6.59
CA THR A 252 -27.33 22.43 6.37
C THR A 252 -27.14 21.31 7.38
N ALA A 253 -28.23 20.87 8.02
CA ALA A 253 -28.18 19.72 8.90
C ALA A 253 -27.89 18.46 8.07
N PHE A 254 -27.04 17.56 8.58
CA PHE A 254 -26.71 16.31 7.88
C PHE A 254 -27.97 15.47 7.56
N SER A 255 -28.99 15.53 8.42
CA SER A 255 -30.28 14.87 8.22
C SER A 255 -31.10 15.42 7.04
N ALA A 256 -30.79 16.63 6.55
CA ALA A 256 -31.44 17.23 5.40
C ALA A 256 -30.77 16.88 4.06
N VAL A 257 -29.58 16.24 4.10
CA VAL A 257 -28.87 15.78 2.90
C VAL A 257 -29.40 14.38 2.55
N PRO A 258 -29.91 14.15 1.33
CA PRO A 258 -30.34 12.82 0.93
C PRO A 258 -29.13 11.87 0.95
N VAL A 259 -29.18 10.87 1.84
CA VAL A 259 -28.17 9.81 1.88
C VAL A 259 -28.25 9.07 0.55
N ALA A 260 -27.16 9.06 -0.22
CA ALA A 260 -27.04 8.20 -1.39
C ALA A 260 -26.99 6.75 -0.92
N SER A 261 -28.15 6.17 -0.67
CA SER A 261 -28.34 4.84 -0.10
C SER A 261 -28.03 3.76 -1.13
N GLY A 262 -26.75 3.52 -1.40
CA GLY A 262 -26.29 2.34 -2.16
C GLY A 262 -26.40 1.02 -1.39
N ARG A 263 -26.85 1.05 -0.12
CA ARG A 263 -26.96 -0.14 0.74
C ARG A 263 -28.35 -0.38 1.36
N ALA A 264 -29.32 0.54 1.15
CA ALA A 264 -30.70 0.33 1.60
C ALA A 264 -31.45 -0.73 0.76
N ALA A 265 -30.96 -1.06 -0.44
CA ALA A 265 -31.58 -2.06 -1.31
C ALA A 265 -31.39 -3.52 -0.84
N HIS A 266 -30.49 -3.80 0.11
CA HIS A 266 -30.33 -5.16 0.65
C HIS A 266 -30.98 -5.40 2.01
N ALA A 267 -31.46 -4.35 2.69
CA ALA A 267 -32.22 -4.51 3.93
C ALA A 267 -33.75 -4.56 3.69
N ALA A 268 -34.22 -4.16 2.50
CA ALA A 268 -35.63 -4.19 2.13
C ALA A 268 -36.07 -5.53 1.51
N ASP A 269 -35.15 -6.45 1.19
CA ASP A 269 -35.45 -7.73 0.51
C ASP A 269 -35.69 -8.90 1.49
N GLY A 270 -35.98 -8.60 2.77
CA GLY A 270 -36.21 -9.59 3.82
C GLY A 270 -37.52 -9.41 4.61
N ALA A 271 -38.36 -8.46 4.21
CA ALA A 271 -39.59 -8.12 4.93
C ALA A 271 -40.82 -8.17 4.01
N ASP A 272 -41.04 -9.30 3.34
CA ASP A 272 -42.34 -9.65 2.77
C ASP A 272 -42.66 -11.12 3.04
N GLY A 273 -43.11 -11.38 4.28
CA GLY A 273 -43.84 -12.59 4.63
C GLY A 273 -45.34 -12.29 4.62
N PRO A 274 -46.16 -12.98 3.82
CA PRO A 274 -47.58 -12.67 3.69
C PRO A 274 -48.34 -12.99 4.99
N GLN A 275 -49.00 -11.98 5.55
CA GLN A 275 -50.09 -12.18 6.50
C GLN A 275 -51.27 -12.85 5.78
N ALA A 276 -51.34 -14.18 5.87
CA ALA A 276 -52.56 -14.93 5.60
C ALA A 276 -53.32 -15.13 6.92
N GLY A 277 -54.58 -14.72 6.92
CA GLY A 277 -55.44 -14.67 8.09
C GLY A 277 -55.96 -16.02 8.60
N GLN A 278 -56.50 -15.96 9.82
CA GLN A 278 -57.56 -16.82 10.37
C GLN A 278 -58.41 -15.89 11.24
N GLU A 279 -59.54 -15.43 10.71
CA GLU A 279 -60.87 -16.03 10.87
C GLU A 279 -61.43 -15.95 12.30
N THR A 280 -62.43 -15.08 12.40
CA THR A 280 -63.49 -14.99 13.40
C THR A 280 -64.26 -16.31 13.60
N GLY A 281 -64.67 -16.60 14.83
CA GLY A 281 -65.93 -17.33 15.04
C GLY A 281 -66.07 -18.16 16.32
N ARG A 282 -66.80 -17.58 17.29
CA ARG A 282 -67.58 -18.20 18.39
C ARG A 282 -66.87 -18.98 19.49
#